data_AF-A0A376CXF2-F1
#
_entry.id   AF-A0A376CXF2-F1
#
_cell.length_a   1.000
_cell.length_b   1.000
_cell.length_c   1.000
_cell.angle_alpha   90.00
_cell.angle_beta   90.00
_cell.angle_gamma   90.00
#
_symmetry.space_group_name_H-M   'P 1'
#
loop_
_entity.id
_entity.type
_entity.pdbx_description
1 polymer ?
#
loop_
_entity_poly.entity_id
_entity_poly.type
_entity_poly.pdbx_seq_one_letter_code
_entity_poly.pdbx_strand_id
1 'polypeptide(L)' 'MGTPRELRPYSVPVGSGLEFTLMLSPETAARHYPDAREVKVAPVEVKADKPRRGRPRKNRAASD' A
#
# COMPACT_ATOMS: atom_id res chain seq x y z
N MET A 1 18.48 -18.46 18.06
CA MET A 1 17.32 -18.11 17.20
C MET A 1 17.60 -16.77 16.57
N GLY A 2 17.75 -16.70 15.24
CA GLY A 2 17.94 -15.43 14.55
C GLY A 2 16.67 -14.58 14.70
N THR A 3 16.83 -13.29 14.97
CA THR A 3 15.71 -12.35 14.95
C THR A 3 15.00 -12.45 13.60
N PRO A 4 13.66 -12.44 13.55
CA PRO A 4 12.95 -12.40 12.28
C PRO A 4 13.44 -11.17 11.53
N ARG A 5 14.07 -11.37 10.36
CA ARG A 5 14.55 -10.27 9.52
C ARG A 5 13.34 -9.45 9.12
N GLU A 6 13.19 -8.28 9.73
CA GLU A 6 12.12 -7.33 9.40
C GLU A 6 12.22 -6.99 7.91
N LEU A 7 11.22 -7.44 7.14
CA LEU A 7 11.08 -7.06 5.76
C LEU A 7 10.41 -5.70 5.69
N ARG A 8 11.05 -4.77 4.98
CA ARG A 8 10.54 -3.43 4.76
C ARG A 8 10.40 -3.18 3.27
N PRO A 9 9.44 -2.35 2.83
CA PRO A 9 9.32 -1.99 1.43
C PRO A 9 10.48 -1.07 1.03
N TYR A 10 11.21 -1.45 -0.01
CA TYR A 10 12.25 -0.65 -0.64
C TYR A 10 11.88 -0.40 -2.11
N SER A 11 12.04 0.83 -2.58
CA SER A 11 11.99 1.17 -4.00
C SER A 11 13.36 0.87 -4.60
N VAL A 12 13.40 -0.02 -5.59
CA VAL A 12 14.60 -0.50 -6.26
C VAL A 12 14.58 -0.04 -7.71
N PRO A 13 15.56 0.77 -8.16
CA PRO A 13 15.70 1.10 -9.57
C PRO A 13 16.24 -0.11 -10.35
N VAL A 14 15.60 -0.45 -11.46
CA VAL A 14 15.98 -1.63 -12.29
C VAL A 14 16.46 -1.25 -13.70
N GLY A 15 16.59 0.05 -13.98
CA GLY A 15 17.02 0.60 -15.28
C GLY A 15 16.08 1.68 -15.79
N SER A 16 16.54 2.47 -16.77
CA SER A 16 15.82 3.50 -17.56
C SER A 16 14.49 4.02 -17.01
N GLY A 17 14.48 4.54 -15.77
CA GLY A 17 13.32 5.18 -15.14
C GLY A 17 12.26 4.24 -14.54
N LEU A 18 12.53 2.94 -14.47
CA LEU A 18 11.67 1.95 -13.82
C LEU A 18 12.13 1.68 -12.39
N GLU A 19 11.19 1.77 -11.47
CA GLU A 19 11.35 1.45 -10.05
C GLU A 19 10.36 0.37 -9.64
N PHE A 20 10.82 -0.61 -8.86
CA PHE A 20 9.98 -1.66 -8.27
C PHE A 20 10.01 -1.58 -6.75
N THR A 21 8.84 -1.72 -6.12
CA THR A 21 8.76 -1.85 -4.66
C THR A 21 8.90 -3.31 -4.27
N LEU A 22 9.98 -3.65 -3.55
CA LEU A 22 10.28 -4.99 -3.07
C LEU A 22 10.31 -5.03 -1.54
N MET A 23 9.85 -6.12 -0.94
CA MET A 23 9.98 -6.35 0.49
C MET A 23 11.34 -7.00 0.79
N LEU A 24 12.26 -6.22 1.35
CA LEU A 24 13.65 -6.64 1.59
C LEU A 24 14.04 -6.40 3.05
N SER A 25 14.98 -7.19 3.55
CA SER A 25 15.68 -6.82 4.78
C SER A 25 16.65 -5.67 4.49
N PRO A 26 16.95 -4.79 5.47
CA PRO A 26 17.90 -3.70 5.28
C PRO A 26 19.27 -4.18 4.78
N GLU A 27 19.75 -5.31 5.29
CA GLU A 27 21.02 -5.93 4.84
C GLU A 27 20.98 -6.35 3.37
N THR A 28 19.89 -6.99 2.93
CA THR A 28 19.74 -7.45 1.54
C THR A 28 19.57 -6.27 0.59
N ALA A 29 18.81 -5.25 0.99
CA ALA A 29 18.66 -4.02 0.22
C ALA A 29 20.03 -3.34 0.03
N ALA A 30 20.78 -3.10 1.10
CA ALA A 30 22.10 -2.47 1.02
C ALA A 30 23.13 -3.28 0.21
N ARG A 31 23.04 -4.62 0.23
CA ARG A 31 23.99 -5.49 -0.46
C ARG A 31 23.72 -5.66 -1.95
N HIS A 32 22.44 -5.80 -2.34
CA HIS A 32 22.06 -6.10 -3.73
C HIS A 32 21.59 -4.87 -4.51
N TYR A 33 21.08 -3.86 -3.81
CA TYR A 33 20.46 -2.68 -4.40
C TYR A 33 20.95 -1.42 -3.66
N PRO A 34 22.20 -0.98 -3.90
CA PRO A 34 22.79 0.14 -3.18
C PRO A 34 22.02 1.47 -3.34
N ASP A 35 21.31 1.63 -4.46
CA ASP A 35 20.48 2.80 -4.75
C ASP A 35 19.03 2.65 -4.25
N ALA A 36 18.70 1.53 -3.61
CA ALA A 36 17.35 1.30 -3.09
C ALA A 36 17.02 2.25 -1.94
N ARG A 37 15.77 2.73 -1.92
CA ARG A 37 15.28 3.66 -0.88
C ARG A 37 14.14 3.04 -0.10
N GLU A 38 14.21 3.09 1.23
CA GLU A 38 13.12 2.61 2.08
C GLU A 38 11.86 3.45 1.84
N VAL A 39 10.77 2.81 1.45
CA VAL A 39 9.48 3.46 1.23
C VAL A 39 8.79 3.58 2.57
N LYS A 40 8.84 4.77 3.16
CA LYS A 40 8.02 5.08 4.33
C LYS A 40 6.57 5.18 3.90
N VAL A 41 5.80 4.12 4.11
CA VAL A 41 4.34 4.16 3.97
C VAL A 41 3.84 5.08 5.08
N ALA A 42 3.61 6.35 4.76
CA ALA A 42 2.88 7.22 5.66
C ALA A 42 1.52 6.55 5.95
N PRO A 43 1.05 6.52 7.20
CA PRO A 43 -0.30 6.06 7.48
C PRO A 43 -1.23 6.95 6.66
N VAL A 44 -1.90 6.35 5.68
CA VAL A 44 -2.96 7.04 4.94
C VAL A 44 -4.02 7.33 5.99
N GLU A 45 -4.17 8.59 6.38
CA GLU A 45 -5.38 9.05 7.03
C GLU A 45 -6.51 8.85 6.02
N VAL A 46 -7.11 7.66 6.04
CA VAL A 46 -8.36 7.40 5.36
C VAL A 46 -9.37 8.28 6.07
N LYS A 47 -9.57 9.51 5.57
CA LYS A 47 -10.78 10.27 5.88
C LYS A 47 -11.90 9.38 5.39
N ALA A 48 -12.53 8.67 6.34
CA ALA A 48 -13.68 7.83 6.07
C ALA A 48 -14.68 8.69 5.30
N ASP A 49 -14.77 8.45 3.99
CA ASP A 49 -15.73 9.13 3.14
C ASP A 49 -17.09 8.75 3.72
N LYS A 50 -17.76 9.72 4.35
CA LYS A 50 -19.03 9.48 5.04
C LYS A 50 -19.93 8.78 4.02
N PRO A 51 -20.48 7.58 4.30
CA PRO A 51 -21.35 6.91 3.36
C PRO A 51 -22.49 7.88 3.05
N ARG A 52 -22.51 8.36 1.80
CA ARG A 52 -23.52 9.30 1.32
C ARG A 52 -24.85 8.55 1.40
N ARG A 53 -25.64 8.84 2.44
CA ARG A 53 -26.98 8.26 2.65
C ARG A 53 -27.79 8.46 1.37
N GLY A 54 -27.85 7.42 0.55
CA GLY A 54 -28.74 7.36 -0.60
C GLY A 54 -30.17 7.50 -0.11
N ARG A 55 -30.93 8.40 -0.74
CA ARG A 55 -32.36 8.61 -0.44
C ARG A 55 -33.12 7.26 -0.56
N PRO A 56 -34.13 7.01 0.30
CA PRO A 56 -34.96 5.83 0.18
C PRO A 56 -35.70 5.86 -1.17
N ARG A 57 -35.52 4.81 -1.98
CA ARG A 57 -36.38 4.57 -3.16
C ARG A 57 -37.76 4.16 -2.65
N LYS A 58 -38.73 5.08 -2.75
CA LYS A 58 -40.15 4.81 -2.55
C LYS A 58 -40.68 4.06 -3.77
N ASN A 59 -40.58 2.73 -3.77
CA ASN A 59 -41.31 1.92 -4.73
C ASN A 59 -42.68 1.58 -4.14
N ARG A 60 -43.68 2.17 -4.79
CA ARG A 60 -45.11 2.13 -4.54
C ARG A 60 -45.59 0.67 -4.52
N ALA A 61 -46.34 0.31 -3.48
CA ALA A 61 -47.15 -0.89 -3.47
C ALA A 61 -48.08 -0.88 -4.69
N ALA A 62 -48.06 -1.96 -5.47
CA ALA A 62 -49.13 -2.32 -6.38
C ALA A 62 -49.80 -3.56 -5.78
N SER A 63 -50.97 -3.32 -5.19
CA SER A 63 -51.99 -4.33 -4.97
C SER A 63 -52.67 -4.61 -6.31
N ASP A 64 -52.73 -5.88 -6.71
CA ASP A 64 -53.90 -6.53 -7.33
C ASP A 64 -53.76 -8.04 -7.13
#